data_AF-A0A497GS84-F1
#
_entry.id   AF-A0A497GS84-F1
#
_cell.length_a   1.000
_cell.length_b   1.000
_cell.length_c   1.000
_cell.angle_alpha   90.00
_cell.angle_beta   90.00
_cell.angle_gamma   90.00
#
_symmetry.space_group_name_H-M   'P 1'
#
loop_
_entity.id
_entity.type
_entity.pdbx_description
1 polymer ?
#
loop_
_entity_poly.entity_id
_entity_poly.type
_entity_poly.pdbx_seq_one_letter_code
_entity_poly.pdbx_strand_id
1 'polypeptide(L)'
;MSVCPYLRSRTDGSYECLKTGSDVNPFIAPCLATYSECPYFKLEIVEERKEEEVKEEVEEKEEVVVKEEKPYTRVEEIENWISSLDNMWRRYEKEAIKVIEEWHKYRQELLRKLSSMNRVIKDYETELNEVEARRELGMIDGDIYERLIDDLNRTLEELRKDRDELDNIIRRIDTMLEPHYRRVRPSFARPSPSKIKLGLLKLEELYKAGKIEKEVYEKLKKELEEDYAIIMG
;
A
#
# COMPACT_ATOMS: atom_id res chain seq x y z
N MET A 1 15.80 -59.95 54.50
CA MET A 1 14.62 -60.61 55.09
C MET A 1 13.43 -59.72 54.77
N SER A 2 12.52 -60.19 53.93
CA SER A 2 11.52 -59.36 53.27
C SER A 2 10.16 -59.61 53.93
N VAL A 3 9.89 -58.82 54.97
CA VAL A 3 8.62 -58.85 55.71
C VAL A 3 7.61 -57.95 55.00
N CYS A 4 6.35 -58.36 54.98
CA CYS A 4 5.25 -57.58 54.40
C CYS A 4 5.18 -56.18 55.00
N PRO A 5 5.15 -55.10 54.19
CA PRO A 5 5.11 -53.72 54.69
C PRO A 5 3.80 -53.38 55.43
N TYR A 6 2.73 -54.15 55.22
CA TYR A 6 1.42 -53.93 55.84
C TYR A 6 1.17 -54.74 57.12
N LEU A 7 2.19 -55.46 57.63
CA LEU A 7 2.09 -56.22 58.88
C LEU A 7 2.47 -55.34 60.07
N ARG A 8 1.59 -55.23 61.08
CA ARG A 8 1.92 -54.58 62.36
C ARG A 8 1.74 -55.51 63.54
N SER A 9 2.63 -55.39 64.53
CA SER A 9 2.50 -56.03 65.83
C SER A 9 1.70 -55.15 66.78
N ARG A 10 0.72 -55.73 67.47
CA ARG A 10 0.01 -55.08 68.57
C ARG A 10 0.72 -55.31 69.90
N THR A 11 0.37 -54.50 70.90
CA THR A 11 0.98 -54.49 72.23
C THR A 11 0.71 -55.75 73.06
N ASP A 12 -0.23 -56.59 72.64
CA ASP A 12 -0.60 -57.87 73.26
C ASP A 12 0.12 -59.08 72.62
N GLY A 13 1.00 -58.87 71.63
CA GLY A 13 1.75 -59.92 70.94
C GLY A 13 1.02 -60.54 69.75
N SER A 14 -0.18 -60.05 69.40
CA SER A 14 -0.88 -60.39 68.16
C SER A 14 -0.38 -59.55 66.98
N TYR A 15 -0.63 -59.98 65.74
CA TYR A 15 -0.29 -59.22 64.54
C TYR A 15 -1.56 -58.92 63.74
N GLU A 16 -1.59 -57.74 63.13
CA GLU A 16 -2.69 -57.28 62.28
C GLU A 16 -2.21 -56.95 60.88
N CYS A 17 -3.08 -57.18 59.89
CA CYS A 17 -2.88 -56.69 58.53
C CYS A 17 -3.59 -55.36 58.36
N LEU A 18 -2.84 -54.29 58.10
CA LEU A 18 -3.41 -52.95 57.92
C LEU A 18 -4.34 -52.84 56.70
N LYS A 19 -4.20 -53.74 55.71
CA LYS A 19 -5.03 -53.71 54.48
C LYS A 19 -6.42 -54.29 54.68
N THR A 20 -6.54 -55.36 55.48
CA THR A 20 -7.82 -56.02 55.73
C THR A 20 -8.42 -55.66 57.10
N GLY A 21 -7.65 -54.99 57.97
CA GLY A 21 -8.07 -54.64 59.34
C GLY A 21 -8.29 -55.86 60.24
N SER A 22 -7.79 -57.04 59.84
CA SER A 22 -8.02 -58.31 60.52
C SER A 22 -6.75 -58.81 61.22
N ASP A 23 -6.93 -59.60 62.28
CA ASP A 23 -5.83 -60.26 62.99
C ASP A 23 -5.26 -61.40 62.15
N VAL A 24 -3.93 -61.46 62.01
CA VAL A 24 -3.22 -62.39 61.12
C VAL A 24 -2.07 -63.06 61.87
N ASN A 25 -1.88 -64.37 61.68
CA ASN A 25 -0.70 -65.07 62.20
C ASN A 25 0.44 -65.06 61.16
N PRO A 26 1.59 -64.39 61.42
CA PRO A 26 2.67 -64.22 60.44
C PRO A 26 3.44 -65.50 60.10
N PHE A 27 3.31 -66.56 60.92
CA PHE A 27 3.97 -67.85 60.68
C PHE A 27 3.19 -68.75 59.73
N ILE A 28 1.89 -68.49 59.55
CA ILE A 28 0.99 -69.28 58.69
C ILE A 28 0.67 -68.52 57.41
N ALA A 29 0.48 -67.20 57.51
CA ALA A 29 0.29 -66.33 56.35
C ALA A 29 1.64 -66.02 55.66
N PRO A 30 1.66 -65.71 54.36
CA PRO A 30 2.90 -65.47 53.60
C PRO A 30 3.66 -64.19 54.00
N CYS A 31 3.29 -63.53 55.10
CA CYS A 31 3.74 -62.19 55.50
C CYS A 31 5.22 -62.08 55.85
N LEU A 32 5.90 -63.15 56.27
CA LEU A 32 7.31 -63.09 56.70
C LEU A 32 8.33 -63.53 55.62
N ALA A 33 7.89 -64.25 54.57
CA ALA A 33 8.81 -64.88 53.61
C ALA A 33 8.41 -64.70 52.13
N THR A 34 7.12 -64.68 51.80
CA THR A 34 6.60 -64.65 50.41
C THR A 34 5.43 -63.69 50.26
N TYR A 35 5.51 -62.52 50.89
CA TYR A 35 4.40 -61.55 50.90
C TYR A 35 4.05 -61.02 49.50
N SER A 36 5.00 -61.07 48.56
CA SER A 36 4.80 -60.77 47.13
C SER A 36 3.79 -61.68 46.44
N GLU A 37 3.48 -62.84 47.03
CA GLU A 37 2.48 -63.78 46.52
C GLU A 37 1.09 -63.53 47.12
N CYS A 38 0.97 -62.62 48.09
CA CYS A 38 -0.31 -62.29 48.72
C CYS A 38 -1.26 -61.64 47.69
N PRO A 39 -2.51 -62.14 47.53
CA PRO A 39 -3.46 -61.60 46.56
C PRO A 39 -3.81 -60.13 46.84
N TYR A 40 -3.84 -59.71 48.10
CA TYR A 40 -4.11 -58.32 48.48
C TYR A 40 -2.95 -57.37 48.19
N PHE A 41 -1.71 -57.85 48.26
CA PHE A 41 -0.51 -57.07 47.92
C PHE A 41 -0.36 -56.89 46.41
N LYS A 42 -0.70 -57.92 45.62
CA LYS A 42 -0.66 -57.84 44.15
C LYS A 42 -1.67 -56.87 43.55
N LEU A 43 -2.83 -56.69 44.18
CA LEU A 43 -3.85 -55.74 43.71
C LEU A 43 -3.36 -54.28 43.80
N GLU A 44 -2.56 -53.96 44.82
CA GLU A 44 -2.01 -52.60 45.03
C GLU A 44 -0.91 -52.27 44.02
N ILE A 45 -0.05 -53.21 43.63
CA ILE A 45 0.94 -52.99 42.54
C ILE A 45 0.23 -52.74 41.20
N VAL A 46 -0.94 -53.33 40.98
CA VAL A 46 -1.74 -53.12 39.77
C VAL A 46 -2.50 -51.79 39.82
N GLU A 47 -2.95 -51.34 40.99
CA GLU A 47 -3.56 -50.02 41.18
C GLU A 47 -2.52 -48.89 41.13
N GLU A 48 -1.35 -49.04 41.76
CA GLU A 48 -0.23 -48.08 41.67
C GLU A 48 0.29 -47.95 40.23
N ARG A 49 0.41 -49.07 39.49
CA ARG A 49 0.76 -49.02 38.06
C ARG A 49 -0.31 -48.35 37.20
N LYS A 50 -1.59 -48.50 37.54
CA LYS A 50 -2.69 -47.81 36.83
C LYS A 50 -2.76 -46.33 37.18
N GLU A 51 -2.44 -45.94 38.42
CA GLU A 51 -2.39 -44.53 38.80
C GLU A 51 -1.12 -43.83 38.28
N GLU A 52 0.01 -44.53 38.13
CA GLU A 52 1.21 -44.03 37.43
C GLU A 52 0.99 -43.93 35.93
N GLU A 53 0.40 -44.95 35.26
CA GLU A 53 0.06 -44.88 33.83
C GLU A 53 -0.96 -43.77 33.54
N VAL A 54 -1.94 -43.54 34.42
CA VAL A 54 -2.94 -42.45 34.27
C VAL A 54 -2.36 -41.08 34.61
N LYS A 55 -1.33 -40.97 35.47
CA LYS A 55 -0.65 -39.69 35.72
C LYS A 55 0.35 -39.34 34.62
N GLU A 56 1.11 -40.32 34.10
CA GLU A 56 1.98 -40.12 32.94
C GLU A 56 1.17 -39.84 31.65
N GLU A 57 0.04 -40.51 31.40
CA GLU A 57 -0.78 -40.22 30.21
C GLU A 57 -1.54 -38.88 30.27
N VAL A 58 -1.79 -38.31 31.46
CA VAL A 58 -2.54 -37.05 31.61
C VAL A 58 -1.62 -35.83 31.71
N GLU A 59 -0.37 -35.96 32.17
CA GLU A 59 0.61 -34.84 32.16
C GLU A 59 1.33 -34.65 30.81
N GLU A 60 1.42 -35.66 29.94
CA GLU A 60 2.20 -35.56 28.68
C GLU A 60 1.38 -35.21 27.42
N LYS A 61 0.12 -34.76 27.55
CA LYS A 61 -0.72 -34.30 26.42
C LYS A 61 -1.42 -32.97 26.63
N GLU A 62 -0.85 -32.05 27.41
CA GLU A 62 -0.91 -30.65 26.97
C GLU A 62 0.15 -30.49 25.87
N GLU A 63 -0.21 -30.89 24.65
CA GLU A 63 0.42 -30.33 23.46
C GLU A 63 0.21 -28.82 23.57
N VAL A 64 1.21 -28.13 24.13
CA VAL A 64 1.48 -26.74 23.79
C VAL A 64 1.68 -26.78 22.28
N VAL A 65 0.59 -26.54 21.55
CA VAL A 65 0.66 -26.13 20.15
C VAL A 65 1.35 -24.79 20.18
N VAL A 66 2.68 -24.83 20.28
CA VAL A 66 3.52 -23.79 19.74
C VAL A 66 3.11 -23.78 18.28
N LYS A 67 2.17 -22.88 17.95
CA LYS A 67 2.03 -22.43 16.57
C LYS A 67 3.42 -21.87 16.27
N GLU A 68 4.27 -22.71 15.72
CA GLU A 68 5.38 -22.24 14.92
C GLU A 68 4.71 -21.32 13.90
N GLU A 69 4.74 -20.01 14.16
CA GLU A 69 4.42 -19.04 13.14
C GLU A 69 5.39 -19.37 12.03
N LYS A 70 4.89 -20.08 11.01
CA LYS A 70 5.68 -20.38 9.82
C LYS A 70 6.30 -19.04 9.43
N PRO A 71 7.62 -18.94 9.23
CA PRO A 71 8.29 -17.65 9.01
C PRO A 71 7.76 -16.89 7.79
N TYR A 72 6.90 -17.54 7.00
CA TYR A 72 6.22 -17.06 5.81
C TYR A 72 4.84 -16.42 6.07
N THR A 73 4.20 -16.55 7.25
CA THR A 73 2.89 -15.90 7.50
C THR A 73 3.00 -14.37 7.39
N ARG A 74 4.11 -13.81 7.89
CA ARG A 74 4.45 -12.40 7.73
C ARG A 74 4.80 -12.02 6.28
N VAL A 75 5.24 -12.99 5.47
CA VAL A 75 5.51 -12.77 4.04
C VAL A 75 4.19 -12.62 3.28
N GLU A 76 3.20 -13.48 3.53
CA GLU A 76 1.86 -13.36 2.94
C GLU A 76 1.19 -12.01 3.29
N GLU A 77 1.35 -11.54 4.53
CA GLU A 77 0.87 -10.21 4.94
C GLU A 77 1.55 -9.07 4.16
N ILE A 78 2.87 -9.15 3.97
CA ILE A 78 3.64 -8.18 3.19
C ILE A 78 3.23 -8.20 1.71
N GLU A 79 3.02 -9.39 1.11
CA GLU A 79 2.55 -9.53 -0.28
C GLU A 79 1.16 -8.90 -0.48
N ASN A 80 0.27 -9.08 0.49
CA ASN A 80 -1.04 -8.43 0.51
C ASN A 80 -0.90 -6.90 0.62
N TRP A 81 0.03 -6.40 1.44
CA TRP A 81 0.31 -4.95 1.53
C TRP A 81 0.89 -4.40 0.23
N ILE A 82 1.83 -5.09 -0.41
CA ILE A 82 2.37 -4.71 -1.72
C ILE A 82 1.25 -4.63 -2.76
N SER A 83 0.41 -5.66 -2.83
CA SER A 83 -0.75 -5.69 -3.73
C SER A 83 -1.74 -4.54 -3.46
N SER A 84 -1.93 -4.18 -2.19
CA SER A 84 -2.74 -3.02 -1.80
C SER A 84 -2.12 -1.71 -2.27
N LEU A 85 -0.82 -1.52 -2.09
CA LEU A 85 -0.07 -0.35 -2.56
C LEU A 85 -0.15 -0.21 -4.09
N ASP A 86 0.02 -1.31 -4.83
CA ASP A 86 -0.10 -1.32 -6.29
C ASP A 86 -1.51 -0.89 -6.75
N ASN A 87 -2.55 -1.38 -6.07
CA ASN A 87 -3.92 -0.99 -6.38
C ASN A 87 -4.18 0.49 -6.07
N MET A 88 -3.67 1.01 -4.95
CA MET A 88 -3.75 2.43 -4.63
C MET A 88 -3.01 3.28 -5.67
N TRP A 89 -1.82 2.84 -6.08
CA TRP A 89 -1.04 3.51 -7.11
C TRP A 89 -1.77 3.56 -8.45
N ARG A 90 -2.33 2.44 -8.94
CA ARG A 90 -3.11 2.39 -10.19
C ARG A 90 -4.31 3.33 -10.14
N ARG A 91 -5.01 3.40 -9.01
CA ARG A 91 -6.14 4.32 -8.82
C ARG A 91 -5.67 5.77 -8.86
N TYR A 92 -4.61 6.10 -8.12
CA TYR A 92 -4.01 7.42 -8.11
C TYR A 92 -3.57 7.85 -9.52
N GLU A 93 -2.84 6.99 -10.23
CA GLU A 93 -2.35 7.23 -11.58
C GLU A 93 -3.49 7.54 -12.55
N LYS A 94 -4.55 6.71 -12.53
CA LYS A 94 -5.74 6.90 -13.36
C LYS A 94 -6.43 8.24 -13.09
N GLU A 95 -6.65 8.59 -11.83
CA GLU A 95 -7.32 9.84 -11.48
C GLU A 95 -6.43 11.07 -11.76
N ALA A 96 -5.13 10.97 -11.49
CA ALA A 96 -4.18 12.04 -11.79
C ALA A 96 -4.12 12.32 -13.31
N ILE A 97 -4.06 11.29 -14.16
CA ILE A 97 -4.11 11.43 -15.62
C ILE A 97 -5.39 12.13 -16.06
N LYS A 98 -6.55 11.71 -15.56
CA LYS A 98 -7.83 12.34 -15.91
C LYS A 98 -7.85 13.84 -15.55
N VAL A 99 -7.45 14.19 -14.34
CA VAL A 99 -7.42 15.59 -13.90
C VAL A 99 -6.46 16.42 -14.76
N ILE A 100 -5.29 15.86 -15.09
CA ILE A 100 -4.30 16.46 -15.98
C ILE A 100 -4.88 16.72 -17.38
N GLU A 101 -5.55 15.73 -17.96
CA GLU A 101 -6.15 15.86 -19.30
C GLU A 101 -7.29 16.87 -19.33
N GLU A 102 -8.20 16.83 -18.36
CA GLU A 102 -9.30 17.79 -18.24
C GLU A 102 -8.80 19.21 -18.00
N TRP A 103 -7.77 19.36 -17.16
CA TRP A 103 -7.12 20.66 -16.98
C TRP A 103 -6.48 21.15 -18.28
N HIS A 104 -5.76 20.30 -19.00
CA HIS A 104 -5.16 20.68 -20.28
C HIS A 104 -6.20 21.18 -21.29
N LYS A 105 -7.36 20.51 -21.39
CA LYS A 105 -8.46 20.95 -22.27
C LYS A 105 -8.98 22.32 -21.84
N TYR A 106 -9.38 22.44 -20.57
CA TYR A 106 -9.99 23.67 -20.07
C TYR A 106 -9.02 24.86 -20.07
N ARG A 107 -7.75 24.63 -19.75
CA ARG A 107 -6.67 25.63 -19.81
C ARG A 107 -6.57 26.30 -21.18
N GLN A 108 -6.78 25.56 -22.28
CA GLN A 108 -6.77 26.18 -23.61
C GLN A 108 -7.92 27.19 -23.79
N GLU A 109 -9.09 26.90 -23.25
CA GLU A 109 -10.23 27.82 -23.28
C GLU A 109 -9.95 29.07 -22.44
N LEU A 110 -9.37 28.89 -21.25
CA LEU A 110 -8.99 30.00 -20.37
C LEU A 110 -7.92 30.88 -21.03
N LEU A 111 -6.91 30.29 -21.69
CA LEU A 111 -5.87 31.06 -22.40
C LEU A 111 -6.42 31.84 -23.60
N ARG A 112 -7.40 31.28 -24.32
CA ARG A 112 -8.10 32.02 -25.39
C ARG A 112 -8.86 33.21 -24.82
N LYS A 113 -9.56 33.02 -23.69
CA LYS A 113 -10.25 34.11 -23.00
C LYS A 113 -9.28 35.19 -22.51
N LEU A 114 -8.17 34.78 -21.90
CA LEU A 114 -7.09 35.69 -21.46
C LEU A 114 -6.54 36.50 -22.64
N SER A 115 -6.29 35.86 -23.78
CA SER A 115 -5.83 36.52 -25.00
C SER A 115 -6.84 37.52 -25.53
N SER A 116 -8.13 37.17 -25.50
CA SER A 116 -9.22 38.09 -25.87
C SER A 116 -9.28 39.29 -24.93
N MET A 117 -9.16 39.09 -23.62
CA MET A 117 -9.16 40.18 -22.64
C MET A 117 -7.98 41.12 -22.84
N ASN A 118 -6.78 40.58 -23.10
CA ASN A 118 -5.60 41.39 -23.41
C ASN A 118 -5.80 42.25 -24.67
N ARG A 119 -6.48 41.72 -25.70
CA ARG A 119 -6.82 42.49 -26.89
C ARG A 119 -7.78 43.63 -26.56
N VAL A 120 -8.85 43.34 -25.83
CA VAL A 120 -9.85 44.35 -25.43
C VAL A 120 -9.19 45.45 -24.59
N ILE A 121 -8.35 45.08 -23.61
CA ILE A 121 -7.58 46.04 -22.80
C ILE A 121 -6.73 46.94 -23.71
N LYS A 122 -6.02 46.36 -24.69
CA LYS A 122 -5.20 47.14 -25.63
C LYS A 122 -6.03 48.08 -26.50
N ASP A 123 -7.22 47.65 -26.92
CA ASP A 123 -8.14 48.48 -27.70
C ASP A 123 -8.60 49.70 -26.86
N TYR A 124 -8.96 49.49 -25.60
CA TYR A 124 -9.29 50.58 -24.66
C TYR A 124 -8.09 51.50 -24.34
N GLU A 125 -6.88 50.95 -24.18
CA GLU A 125 -5.67 51.77 -24.01
C GLU A 125 -5.40 52.65 -25.25
N THR A 126 -5.72 52.14 -26.44
CA THR A 126 -5.61 52.92 -27.68
C THR A 126 -6.65 54.04 -27.71
N GLU A 127 -7.89 53.74 -27.35
CA GLU A 127 -8.97 54.74 -27.25
C GLU A 127 -8.63 55.84 -26.22
N LEU A 128 -8.07 55.47 -25.07
CA LEU A 128 -7.62 56.42 -24.06
C LEU A 128 -6.57 57.39 -24.62
N ASN A 129 -5.56 56.87 -25.33
CA ASN A 129 -4.55 57.71 -26.00
C ASN A 129 -5.16 58.63 -27.07
N GLU A 130 -6.17 58.17 -27.83
CA GLU A 130 -6.86 59.00 -28.81
C GLU A 130 -7.61 60.17 -28.16
N VAL A 131 -8.24 59.91 -27.01
CA VAL A 131 -9.00 60.91 -26.25
C VAL A 131 -8.08 61.96 -25.67
N GLU A 132 -6.94 61.54 -25.12
CA GLU A 132 -5.86 62.44 -24.68
C GLU A 132 -5.34 63.31 -25.82
N ALA A 133 -5.03 62.73 -26.97
CA ALA A 133 -4.58 63.49 -28.15
C ALA A 133 -5.63 64.49 -28.64
N ARG A 134 -6.92 64.11 -28.67
CA ARG A 134 -8.01 65.03 -29.03
C ARG A 134 -8.15 66.19 -28.04
N ARG A 135 -7.91 65.95 -26.74
CA ARG A 135 -7.88 67.01 -25.72
C ARG A 135 -6.70 67.96 -25.93
N GLU A 136 -5.50 67.43 -26.18
CA GLU A 136 -4.30 68.24 -26.47
C GLU A 136 -4.48 69.14 -27.69
N LEU A 137 -5.17 68.65 -28.73
CA LEU A 137 -5.50 69.40 -29.93
C LEU A 137 -6.67 70.38 -29.74
N GLY A 138 -7.25 70.47 -28.53
CA GLY A 138 -8.37 71.35 -28.21
C GLY A 138 -9.70 70.93 -28.87
N MET A 139 -9.80 69.68 -29.35
CA MET A 139 -11.00 69.16 -30.01
C MET A 139 -12.11 68.74 -29.04
N ILE A 140 -11.78 68.60 -27.75
CA ILE A 140 -12.69 68.17 -26.68
C ILE A 140 -12.55 69.11 -25.48
N ASP A 141 -13.70 69.48 -24.88
CA ASP A 141 -13.78 70.28 -23.67
C ASP A 141 -13.37 69.48 -22.41
N GLY A 142 -12.97 70.16 -21.33
CA GLY A 142 -12.47 69.57 -20.09
C GLY A 142 -13.51 68.67 -19.45
N ASP A 143 -14.75 69.15 -19.34
CA ASP A 143 -15.84 68.39 -18.71
C ASP A 143 -16.22 67.13 -19.50
N ILE A 144 -16.00 67.12 -20.82
CA ILE A 144 -16.24 65.94 -21.67
C ILE A 144 -15.06 64.98 -21.54
N TYR A 145 -13.84 65.51 -21.56
CA TYR A 145 -12.60 64.74 -21.39
C TYR A 145 -12.57 64.00 -20.04
N GLU A 146 -12.84 64.70 -18.93
CA GLU A 146 -12.80 64.12 -17.59
C GLU A 146 -13.76 62.93 -17.46
N ARG A 147 -15.01 63.09 -17.93
CA ARG A 147 -15.99 62.00 -17.91
C ARG A 147 -15.54 60.79 -18.74
N LEU A 148 -15.01 61.04 -19.94
CA LEU A 148 -14.58 59.96 -20.83
C LEU A 148 -13.38 59.19 -20.25
N ILE A 149 -12.41 59.90 -19.70
CA ILE A 149 -11.23 59.31 -19.06
C ILE A 149 -11.61 58.51 -17.83
N ASP A 150 -12.49 59.02 -16.97
CA ASP A 150 -12.97 58.31 -15.78
C ASP A 150 -13.66 56.99 -16.15
N ASP A 151 -14.56 57.03 -17.15
CA ASP A 151 -15.28 55.83 -17.60
C ASP A 151 -14.34 54.80 -18.26
N LEU A 152 -13.39 55.26 -19.09
CA LEU A 152 -12.39 54.39 -19.72
C LEU A 152 -11.46 53.75 -18.68
N ASN A 153 -10.98 54.54 -17.71
CA ASN A 153 -10.11 54.05 -16.64
C ASN A 153 -10.82 53.04 -15.75
N ARG A 154 -12.07 53.31 -15.34
CA ARG A 154 -12.87 52.36 -14.54
C ARG A 154 -13.01 51.02 -15.27
N THR A 155 -13.37 51.09 -16.55
CA THR A 155 -13.54 49.88 -17.38
C THR A 155 -12.22 49.12 -17.56
N LEU A 156 -11.11 49.82 -17.79
CA LEU A 156 -9.78 49.22 -17.89
C LEU A 156 -9.35 48.55 -16.58
N GLU A 157 -9.62 49.18 -15.44
CA GLU A 157 -9.27 48.63 -14.13
C GLU A 157 -10.03 47.34 -13.84
N GLU A 158 -11.34 47.30 -14.11
CA GLU A 158 -12.17 46.09 -14.00
C GLU A 158 -11.64 44.97 -14.92
N LEU A 159 -11.38 45.28 -16.20
CA LEU A 159 -10.86 44.29 -17.15
C LEU A 159 -9.49 43.75 -16.76
N ARG A 160 -8.59 44.62 -16.28
CA ARG A 160 -7.26 44.22 -15.83
C ARG A 160 -7.34 43.32 -14.61
N LYS A 161 -8.21 43.65 -13.65
CA LYS A 161 -8.45 42.82 -12.47
C LYS A 161 -8.93 41.42 -12.86
N ASP A 162 -9.96 41.31 -13.70
CA ASP A 162 -10.47 40.01 -14.15
C ASP A 162 -9.41 39.21 -14.92
N ARG A 163 -8.59 39.89 -15.74
CA ARG A 163 -7.48 39.29 -16.49
C ARG A 163 -6.42 38.73 -15.54
N ASP A 164 -6.04 39.48 -14.52
CA ASP A 164 -5.06 39.06 -13.51
C ASP A 164 -5.61 37.92 -12.65
N GLU A 165 -6.88 37.95 -12.25
CA GLU A 165 -7.53 36.85 -11.55
C GLU A 165 -7.50 35.55 -12.38
N LEU A 166 -7.80 35.64 -13.68
CA LEU A 166 -7.76 34.49 -14.59
C LEU A 166 -6.34 33.93 -14.75
N ASP A 167 -5.33 34.77 -14.95
CA ASP A 167 -3.92 34.34 -15.05
C ASP A 167 -3.45 33.65 -13.76
N ASN A 168 -3.83 34.21 -12.61
CA ASN A 168 -3.51 33.65 -11.30
C ASN A 168 -4.16 32.27 -11.09
N ILE A 169 -5.42 32.08 -11.50
CA ILE A 169 -6.09 30.77 -11.43
C ILE A 169 -5.34 29.73 -12.26
N ILE A 170 -4.94 30.09 -13.49
CA ILE A 170 -4.18 29.19 -14.38
C ILE A 170 -2.86 28.78 -13.72
N ARG A 171 -2.07 29.75 -13.25
CA ARG A 171 -0.78 29.48 -12.60
C ARG A 171 -0.91 28.65 -11.33
N ARG A 172 -1.93 28.92 -10.52
CA ARG A 172 -2.19 28.18 -9.29
C ARG A 172 -2.45 26.71 -9.58
N ILE A 173 -3.31 26.42 -10.56
CA ILE A 173 -3.64 25.02 -10.92
C ILE A 173 -2.44 24.34 -11.59
N ASP A 174 -1.72 25.01 -12.48
CA ASP A 174 -0.47 24.49 -13.07
C ASP A 174 0.54 24.09 -11.96
N THR A 175 0.71 24.95 -10.95
CA THR A 175 1.59 24.69 -9.80
C THR A 175 1.12 23.50 -8.96
N MET A 176 -0.18 23.39 -8.71
CA MET A 176 -0.75 22.26 -7.96
C MET A 176 -0.60 20.94 -8.70
N LEU A 177 -0.67 20.94 -10.03
CA LEU A 177 -0.58 19.73 -10.84
C LEU A 177 0.85 19.28 -11.14
N GLU A 178 1.84 20.17 -11.09
CA GLU A 178 3.24 19.86 -11.42
C GLU A 178 3.79 18.60 -10.70
N PRO A 179 3.58 18.38 -9.39
CA PRO A 179 4.03 17.15 -8.72
C PRO A 179 3.34 15.90 -9.27
N HIS A 180 2.08 16.02 -9.66
CA HIS A 180 1.31 14.92 -10.22
C HIS A 180 1.81 14.59 -11.62
N TYR A 181 2.00 15.59 -12.49
CA TYR A 181 2.63 15.42 -13.79
C TYR A 181 3.94 14.66 -13.68
N ARG A 182 4.85 15.06 -12.78
CA ARG A 182 6.14 14.37 -12.60
C ARG A 182 5.99 12.90 -12.18
N ARG A 183 5.03 12.60 -11.31
CA ARG A 183 4.77 11.24 -10.81
C ARG A 183 4.18 10.30 -11.86
N VAL A 184 3.28 10.81 -12.71
CA VAL A 184 2.63 10.00 -13.76
C VAL A 184 3.26 10.18 -15.15
N ARG A 185 4.31 11.00 -15.28
CA ARG A 185 5.06 11.19 -16.52
C ARG A 185 5.55 9.88 -17.16
N PRO A 186 6.02 8.86 -16.42
CA PRO A 186 6.38 7.57 -17.01
C PRO A 186 5.20 6.89 -17.73
N SER A 187 3.98 7.11 -17.24
CA SER A 187 2.73 6.57 -17.79
C SER A 187 2.30 7.29 -19.07
N PHE A 188 2.53 8.62 -19.14
CA PHE A 188 2.41 9.41 -20.38
C PHE A 188 3.53 9.11 -21.40
N ALA A 189 4.68 8.61 -20.91
CA ALA A 189 5.84 8.28 -21.72
C ALA A 189 5.83 6.83 -22.24
N ARG A 190 4.79 6.03 -21.99
CA ARG A 190 4.54 4.82 -22.78
C ARG A 190 4.23 5.27 -24.21
N PRO A 191 5.17 5.10 -25.16
CA PRO A 191 4.96 5.60 -26.50
C PRO A 191 3.75 4.86 -27.09
N SER A 192 2.82 5.59 -27.70
CA SER A 192 1.67 4.94 -28.33
C SER A 192 2.13 3.87 -29.32
N PRO A 193 1.34 2.82 -29.59
CA PRO A 193 1.72 1.77 -30.55
C PRO A 193 2.23 2.33 -31.90
N SER A 194 1.64 3.43 -32.36
CA SER A 194 2.05 4.14 -33.57
C SER A 194 3.44 4.81 -33.45
N LYS A 195 3.78 5.37 -32.28
CA LYS A 195 5.09 5.97 -32.03
C LYS A 195 6.18 4.91 -31.91
N ILE A 196 5.88 3.74 -31.33
CA ILE A 196 6.82 2.62 -31.30
C ILE A 196 7.07 2.07 -32.71
N LYS A 197 6.01 1.87 -33.51
CA LYS A 197 6.16 1.49 -34.93
C LYS A 197 7.02 2.48 -35.71
N LEU A 198 6.80 3.78 -35.52
CA LEU A 198 7.61 4.82 -36.15
C LEU A 198 9.07 4.78 -35.68
N GLY A 199 9.30 4.51 -34.39
CA GLY A 199 10.62 4.30 -33.81
C GLY A 199 11.35 3.10 -34.41
N LEU A 200 10.67 1.96 -34.55
CA LEU A 200 11.19 0.75 -35.18
C LEU A 200 11.56 0.98 -36.65
N LEU A 201 10.70 1.66 -37.42
CA LEU A 201 10.97 2.01 -38.81
C LEU A 201 12.23 2.88 -38.93
N LYS A 202 12.34 3.91 -38.09
CA LYS A 202 13.49 4.82 -38.10
C LYS A 202 14.78 4.13 -37.64
N LEU A 203 14.68 3.22 -36.67
CA LEU A 203 15.80 2.41 -36.21
C LEU A 203 16.31 1.49 -37.33
N GLU A 204 15.40 0.90 -38.12
CA GLU A 204 15.73 0.07 -39.26
C GLU A 204 16.34 0.87 -40.43
N GLU A 205 15.85 2.08 -40.69
CA GLU A 205 16.47 3.01 -41.66
C GLU A 205 17.90 3.38 -41.25
N LEU A 206 18.13 3.69 -39.98
CA LEU A 206 19.45 4.04 -39.45
C LEU A 206 20.43 2.87 -39.53
N TYR A 207 19.97 1.64 -39.27
CA TYR A 207 20.78 0.43 -39.43
C TYR A 207 21.10 0.14 -40.91
N LYS A 208 20.10 0.22 -41.80
CA LYS A 208 20.31 0.06 -43.26
C LYS A 208 21.23 1.13 -43.85
N ALA A 209 21.21 2.34 -43.28
CA ALA A 209 22.11 3.42 -43.64
C ALA A 209 23.53 3.29 -43.03
N GLY A 210 23.81 2.23 -42.26
CA GLY A 210 25.10 1.99 -41.61
C GLY A 210 25.46 2.97 -40.49
N LYS A 211 24.47 3.72 -39.97
CA LYS A 211 24.67 4.74 -38.94
C LYS A 211 24.71 4.17 -37.51
N ILE A 212 24.37 2.90 -37.35
CA ILE A 212 24.40 2.18 -36.08
C ILE A 212 24.87 0.76 -36.33
N GLU A 213 25.65 0.25 -35.37
CA GLU A 213 26.17 -1.11 -35.39
C GLU A 213 25.06 -2.13 -35.08
N LYS A 214 25.25 -3.36 -35.57
CA LYS A 214 24.26 -4.43 -35.46
C LYS A 214 23.87 -4.73 -34.01
N GLU A 215 24.83 -4.75 -33.10
CA GLU A 215 24.58 -5.00 -31.67
C GLU A 215 23.70 -3.91 -31.04
N VAL A 216 23.95 -2.64 -31.39
CA VAL A 216 23.16 -1.50 -30.91
C VAL A 216 21.75 -1.52 -31.50
N TYR A 217 21.63 -1.88 -32.77
CA TYR A 217 20.34 -2.06 -33.44
C TYR A 217 19.50 -3.17 -32.78
N GLU A 218 20.08 -4.35 -32.57
CA GLU A 218 19.36 -5.50 -32.01
C GLU A 218 18.90 -5.25 -30.56
N LYS A 219 19.74 -4.58 -29.76
CA LYS A 219 19.37 -4.20 -28.39
C LYS A 219 18.20 -3.22 -28.36
N LEU A 220 18.29 -2.12 -29.11
CA LEU A 220 17.24 -1.10 -29.16
C LEU A 220 15.95 -1.62 -29.79
N LYS A 221 16.05 -2.51 -30.77
CA LYS A 221 14.90 -3.16 -31.39
C LYS A 221 14.15 -4.04 -30.38
N LYS A 222 14.90 -4.85 -29.61
CA LYS A 222 14.32 -5.72 -28.59
C LYS A 222 13.59 -4.93 -27.50
N GLU A 223 14.20 -3.85 -27.00
CA GLU A 223 13.58 -2.97 -26.01
C GLU A 223 12.27 -2.34 -26.54
N LEU A 224 12.26 -1.85 -27.79
CA LEU A 224 11.06 -1.29 -28.41
C LEU A 224 9.96 -2.34 -28.70
N GLU A 225 10.32 -3.56 -29.06
CA GLU A 225 9.38 -4.65 -29.28
C GLU A 225 8.77 -5.15 -27.97
N GLU A 226 9.55 -5.21 -26.89
CA GLU A 226 9.07 -5.51 -25.53
C GLU A 226 8.09 -4.43 -25.05
N ASP A 227 8.43 -3.15 -25.22
CA ASP A 227 7.54 -2.02 -24.92
C ASP A 227 6.24 -2.09 -25.76
N TYR A 228 6.31 -2.50 -27.03
CA TYR A 228 5.13 -2.67 -27.88
C TYR A 228 4.24 -3.82 -27.40
N ALA A 229 4.84 -4.95 -27.01
CA ALA A 229 4.13 -6.13 -26.52
C ALA A 229 3.41 -5.84 -25.19
N ILE A 230 4.03 -5.08 -24.29
CA ILE A 230 3.45 -4.65 -23.00
C ILE A 230 2.25 -3.71 -23.19
N ILE A 231 2.17 -3.00 -24.32
CA ILE A 231 1.08 -2.06 -24.62
C ILE A 231 -0.08 -2.74 -25.37
N MET A 232 0.19 -3.81 -26.13
CA MET A 232 -0.79 -4.52 -26.94
C MET A 232 -1.38 -5.77 -26.27
N GLY A 233 -0.75 -6.29 -25.21
CA GLY A 233 -1.25 -7.38 -24.36
C GLY A 233 -1.96 -6.87 -23.12
#